data_AF-A0A1V4RT19-F1
#
_entry.id   AF-A0A1V4RT19-F1
#
_cell.length_a   1.000
_cell.length_b   1.000
_cell.length_c   1.000
_cell.angle_alpha   90.00
_cell.angle_beta   90.00
_cell.angle_gamma   90.00
#
_symmetry.space_group_name_H-M   'P 1'
#
loop_
_entity.id
_entity.type
_entity.pdbx_description
1 polymer ?
#
loop_
_entity_poly.entity_id
_entity_poly.type
_entity_poly.pdbx_seq_one_letter_code
_entity_poly.pdbx_strand_id
1 'polypeptide(L)'
;MMEYTGEFTQYLKDYIKKNYVVYDRFTFDYLFRSLLRDGHDHEEAKDIIAHNCALSTLVMQERIYNGYYWRISVNEQISDDLLKLTNEILNKYFQHTFDGYMTEIKTIYGQLQKILGVKI
;
A
#
# COMPACT_ATOMS: atom_id res chain seq x y z
N MET A 1 -17.14 26.69 -7.11
CA MET A 1 -17.15 26.16 -5.73
C MET A 1 -17.76 24.78 -5.83
N MET A 2 -16.92 23.73 -5.86
CA MET A 2 -17.37 22.36 -6.10
C MET A 2 -17.40 21.60 -4.76
N GLU A 3 -18.51 20.90 -4.50
CA GLU A 3 -18.80 20.07 -3.32
C GLU A 3 -17.94 18.78 -3.25
N TYR A 4 -16.63 18.89 -3.43
CA TYR A 4 -15.70 17.74 -3.45
C TYR A 4 -15.20 17.31 -2.06
N THR A 5 -15.43 18.12 -1.03
CA THR A 5 -14.83 17.92 0.30
C THR A 5 -15.47 16.77 1.09
N GLY A 6 -16.74 16.42 0.84
CA GLY A 6 -17.42 15.37 1.61
C GLY A 6 -17.02 13.94 1.24
N GLU A 7 -16.85 13.67 -0.06
CA GLU A 7 -16.65 12.31 -0.58
C GLU A 7 -15.20 11.83 -0.38
N PHE A 8 -14.23 12.73 -0.57
CA PHE A 8 -12.82 12.41 -0.42
C PHE A 8 -12.43 12.15 1.05
N THR A 9 -12.97 12.94 1.99
CA THR A 9 -12.75 12.73 3.43
C THR A 9 -13.32 11.40 3.91
N GLN A 10 -14.45 10.96 3.34
CA GLN A 10 -15.02 9.64 3.68
C GLN A 10 -14.15 8.50 3.13
N TYR A 11 -13.69 8.61 1.88
CA TYR A 11 -12.75 7.67 1.29
C TYR A 11 -11.47 7.52 2.12
N LEU A 12 -10.90 8.63 2.57
CA LEU A 12 -9.65 8.63 3.35
C LEU A 12 -9.84 7.94 4.71
N LYS A 13 -10.96 8.20 5.40
CA LYS A 13 -11.30 7.52 6.65
C LYS A 13 -11.43 6.01 6.45
N ASP A 14 -12.09 5.59 5.38
CA ASP A 14 -12.26 4.17 5.08
C ASP A 14 -10.93 3.51 4.66
N TYR A 15 -10.06 4.26 3.98
CA TYR A 15 -8.72 3.81 3.62
C TYR A 15 -7.81 3.65 4.83
N ILE A 16 -7.78 4.61 5.76
CA ILE A 16 -7.01 4.53 7.01
C ILE A 16 -7.49 3.35 7.86
N LYS A 17 -8.81 3.13 7.97
CA LYS A 17 -9.36 1.96 8.69
C LYS A 17 -8.92 0.64 8.06
N LYS A 18 -8.90 0.54 6.73
CA LYS A 18 -8.47 -0.67 6.02
C LYS A 18 -6.95 -0.87 6.05
N ASN A 19 -6.18 0.22 6.14
CA ASN A 19 -4.72 0.23 6.10
C ASN A 19 -4.14 0.83 7.39
N TYR A 20 -4.66 0.40 8.54
CA TYR A 20 -4.28 0.98 9.83
C TYR A 20 -2.82 0.74 10.18
N VAL A 21 -2.18 -0.28 9.60
CA VAL A 21 -0.76 -0.54 9.81
C VAL A 21 0.07 0.08 8.71
N VAL A 22 0.91 1.04 9.08
CA VAL A 22 1.80 1.74 8.16
C VAL A 22 3.22 1.28 8.44
N TYR A 23 3.65 0.27 7.70
CA TYR A 23 4.97 -0.34 7.89
C TYR A 23 6.09 0.38 7.15
N ASP A 24 5.79 0.94 5.98
CA ASP A 24 6.78 1.47 5.07
C ASP A 24 6.57 2.97 4.80
N ARG A 25 7.64 3.59 4.32
CA ARG A 25 7.70 5.01 3.98
C ARG A 25 6.80 5.41 2.82
N PHE A 26 6.53 4.53 1.85
CA PHE A 26 5.69 4.87 0.70
C PHE A 26 4.24 4.99 1.10
N THR A 27 3.76 4.05 1.94
CA THR A 27 2.41 4.10 2.51
C THR A 27 2.24 5.35 3.39
N PHE A 28 3.23 5.66 4.24
CA PHE A 28 3.22 6.89 5.03
C PHE A 28 3.15 8.13 4.12
N ASP A 29 4.06 8.27 3.17
CA ASP A 29 4.15 9.46 2.31
C ASP A 29 2.88 9.61 1.44
N TYR A 30 2.25 8.51 1.03
CA TYR A 30 0.97 8.53 0.31
C TYR A 30 -0.17 9.07 1.18
N LEU A 31 -0.35 8.53 2.39
CA LEU A 31 -1.36 9.01 3.34
C LEU A 31 -1.14 10.47 3.69
N PHE A 32 0.12 10.84 3.97
CA PHE A 32 0.52 12.19 4.32
C PHE A 32 0.20 13.17 3.19
N ARG A 33 0.59 12.87 1.96
CA ARG A 33 0.25 13.70 0.79
C ARG A 33 -1.25 13.81 0.55
N SER A 34 -2.01 12.75 0.85
CA SER A 34 -3.46 12.78 0.72
C SER A 34 -4.10 13.75 1.73
N LEU A 35 -3.62 13.75 2.98
CA LEU A 35 -4.04 14.72 3.99
C LEU A 35 -3.67 16.16 3.62
N LEU A 36 -2.46 16.38 3.10
CA LEU A 36 -2.06 17.70 2.62
C LEU A 36 -2.94 18.21 1.46
N ARG A 37 -3.40 17.31 0.57
CA ARG A 37 -4.35 17.65 -0.50
C ARG A 37 -5.73 18.06 0.02
N ASP A 38 -6.12 17.53 1.16
CA ASP A 38 -7.35 17.90 1.86
C ASP A 38 -7.26 19.25 2.59
N GLY A 39 -6.09 19.88 2.55
CA GLY A 39 -5.85 21.18 3.17
C GLY A 39 -5.37 21.09 4.62
N HIS A 40 -5.05 19.89 5.11
CA HIS A 40 -4.36 19.75 6.39
C HIS A 40 -2.95 20.28 6.31
N ASP A 41 -2.48 20.90 7.39
CA ASP A 41 -1.05 21.22 7.50
C ASP A 41 -0.22 19.99 7.88
N HIS A 42 1.10 20.13 7.88
CA HIS A 42 2.02 19.04 8.18
C HIS A 42 1.87 18.48 9.60
N GLU A 43 1.56 19.32 10.58
CA GLU A 43 1.41 18.88 11.97
C GLU A 43 0.08 18.15 12.15
N GLU A 44 -1.01 18.69 11.60
CA GLU A 44 -2.31 18.04 11.55
C GLU A 44 -2.23 16.68 10.84
N ALA A 45 -1.59 16.62 9.67
CA ALA A 45 -1.44 15.38 8.92
C ALA A 45 -0.62 14.33 9.70
N LYS A 46 0.48 14.76 10.33
CA LYS A 46 1.32 13.92 11.19
C LYS A 46 0.52 13.39 12.38
N ASP A 47 -0.24 14.25 13.06
CA ASP A 47 -1.03 13.87 14.23
C ASP A 47 -2.16 12.93 13.85
N ILE A 48 -2.87 13.18 12.74
CA ILE A 48 -3.92 12.26 12.24
C ILE A 48 -3.35 10.86 12.03
N ILE A 49 -2.21 10.75 11.34
CA ILE A 49 -1.57 9.44 11.09
C ILE A 49 -1.09 8.81 12.40
N ALA A 50 -0.42 9.57 13.26
CA ALA A 50 0.13 9.06 14.51
C ALA A 50 -0.96 8.56 15.48
N HIS A 51 -2.14 9.18 15.50
CA HIS A 51 -3.25 8.78 16.36
C HIS A 51 -4.10 7.64 15.78
N ASN A 52 -4.20 7.52 14.46
CA ASN A 52 -5.10 6.56 13.82
C ASN A 52 -4.39 5.32 13.25
N CYS A 53 -3.07 5.36 13.07
CA CYS A 53 -2.31 4.27 12.47
C CYS A 53 -1.30 3.65 13.45
N ALA A 54 -1.13 2.33 13.37
CA ALA A 54 -0.01 1.62 13.96
C ALA A 54 1.22 1.81 13.07
N LEU A 55 2.24 2.51 13.55
CA LEU A 55 3.45 2.83 12.79
C LEU A 55 4.58 1.85 13.11
N SER A 56 5.32 1.43 12.11
CA SER A 56 6.57 0.70 12.33
C SER A 56 7.64 1.59 12.98
N THR A 57 8.63 0.97 13.61
CA THR A 57 9.82 1.66 14.12
C THR A 57 10.53 2.45 13.02
N LEU A 58 10.58 1.91 11.79
CA LEU A 58 11.20 2.58 10.65
C LEU A 58 10.48 3.89 10.32
N VAL A 59 9.15 3.86 10.21
CA VAL A 59 8.34 5.05 9.93
C VAL A 59 8.47 6.06 11.06
N MET A 60 8.39 5.61 12.31
CA MET A 60 8.60 6.48 13.48
C MET A 60 9.96 7.18 13.43
N GLN A 61 11.04 6.45 13.20
CA GLN A 61 12.40 7.01 13.15
C GLN A 61 12.59 7.94 11.96
N GLU A 62 12.36 7.45 10.74
CA GLU A 62 12.70 8.19 9.54
C GLU A 62 11.76 9.35 9.25
N ARG A 63 10.45 9.18 9.48
CA ARG A 63 9.47 10.20 9.12
C ARG A 63 9.17 11.14 10.25
N ILE A 64 8.89 10.61 11.45
CA ILE A 64 8.43 11.42 12.58
C ILE A 64 9.62 11.99 13.37
N TYR A 65 10.45 11.15 13.97
CA TYR A 65 11.54 11.60 14.85
C TYR A 65 12.60 12.42 14.10
N ASN A 66 12.99 12.01 12.90
CA ASN A 66 13.93 12.76 12.08
C ASN A 66 13.29 13.99 11.39
N GLY A 67 11.98 14.22 11.58
CA GLY A 67 11.28 15.38 11.03
C GLY A 67 11.15 15.40 9.51
N TYR A 68 11.35 14.26 8.84
CA TYR A 68 11.31 14.21 7.37
C TYR A 68 9.91 14.47 6.81
N TYR A 69 8.86 14.30 7.63
CA TYR A 69 7.49 14.65 7.25
C TYR A 69 7.37 16.10 6.75
N TRP A 70 8.14 17.04 7.32
CA TRP A 70 8.18 18.45 6.89
C TRP A 70 8.60 18.67 5.44
N ARG A 71 9.33 17.71 4.85
CA ARG A 71 9.83 17.81 3.48
C ARG A 71 8.85 17.26 2.46
N ILE A 72 7.83 16.53 2.91
CA ILE A 72 6.81 15.95 2.03
C ILE A 72 5.97 17.10 1.47
N SER A 73 5.78 17.11 0.15
CA SER A 73 4.92 18.07 -0.52
C SER A 73 3.88 17.38 -1.38
N VAL A 74 2.75 18.06 -1.60
CA VAL A 74 1.63 17.57 -2.44
C VAL A 74 2.07 17.22 -3.87
N ASN A 75 3.04 17.97 -4.38
CA ASN A 75 3.52 17.91 -5.76
C ASN A 75 4.69 16.95 -5.97
N GLU A 76 5.21 16.35 -4.90
CA GLU A 76 6.30 15.40 -5.00
C GLU A 76 5.80 14.10 -5.64
N GLN A 77 6.36 13.75 -6.78
CA GLN A 77 6.08 12.50 -7.49
C GLN A 77 7.15 11.46 -7.16
N ILE A 78 6.73 10.19 -7.04
CA ILE A 78 7.68 9.08 -7.02
C ILE A 78 8.43 9.11 -8.36
N SER A 79 9.76 8.94 -8.32
CA SER A 79 10.54 8.89 -9.55
C SER A 79 10.12 7.72 -10.43
N ASP A 80 10.13 7.94 -11.75
CA ASP A 80 9.73 6.94 -12.74
C ASP A 80 10.49 5.61 -12.58
N ASP A 81 11.79 5.69 -12.26
CA ASP A 81 12.63 4.52 -12.02
C ASP A 81 12.16 3.70 -10.81
N LEU A 82 11.73 4.36 -9.73
CA LEU A 82 11.22 3.66 -8.55
C LEU A 82 9.85 3.02 -8.82
N LEU A 83 8.99 3.71 -9.58
CA LEU A 83 7.70 3.17 -10.02
C LEU A 83 7.92 1.91 -10.87
N LYS A 84 8.84 1.98 -11.83
CA LYS A 84 9.20 0.85 -12.68
C LYS A 84 9.71 -0.33 -11.85
N LEU A 85 10.66 -0.09 -10.94
CA LEU A 85 11.20 -1.12 -10.06
C LEU A 85 10.10 -1.77 -9.19
N THR A 86 9.20 -0.95 -8.63
CA THR A 86 8.08 -1.43 -7.81
C THR A 86 7.16 -2.35 -8.63
N ASN A 87 6.81 -1.93 -9.85
CA ASN A 87 5.99 -2.72 -10.75
C ASN A 87 6.67 -4.04 -11.16
N GLU A 88 7.97 -4.02 -11.45
CA GLU A 88 8.74 -5.24 -11.77
C GLU A 88 8.75 -6.24 -10.60
N ILE A 89 8.97 -5.75 -9.37
CA ILE A 89 8.93 -6.58 -8.17
C ILE A 89 7.53 -7.18 -7.96
N LEU A 90 6.48 -6.36 -8.03
CA LEU A 90 5.09 -6.81 -7.88
C LEU A 90 4.72 -7.87 -8.92
N ASN A 91 5.07 -7.65 -10.18
CA ASN A 91 4.83 -8.61 -11.26
C ASN A 91 5.54 -9.94 -11.01
N LYS A 92 6.79 -9.90 -10.54
CA LYS A 92 7.56 -11.09 -10.23
C LYS A 92 6.92 -11.90 -9.09
N TYR A 93 6.50 -11.25 -8.01
CA TYR A 93 5.79 -11.92 -6.92
C TYR A 93 4.47 -12.53 -7.39
N PHE A 94 3.68 -11.77 -8.17
CA PHE A 94 2.42 -12.26 -8.68
C PHE A 94 2.59 -13.47 -9.60
N GLN A 95 3.58 -13.45 -10.50
CA GLN A 95 3.93 -14.59 -11.34
C GLN A 95 4.33 -15.82 -10.53
N HIS A 96 5.23 -15.67 -9.55
CA HIS A 96 5.64 -16.79 -8.71
C HIS A 96 4.48 -17.41 -7.92
N THR A 97 3.60 -16.57 -7.36
CA THR A 97 2.41 -17.06 -6.64
C THR A 97 1.44 -17.77 -7.58
N PHE A 98 1.17 -17.21 -8.76
CA PHE A 98 0.30 -17.82 -9.76
C PHE A 98 0.86 -19.16 -10.28
N ASP A 99 2.15 -19.21 -10.61
CA ASP A 99 2.84 -20.42 -11.06
C ASP A 99 2.80 -21.52 -9.99
N GLY A 100 2.92 -21.14 -8.71
CA GLY A 100 2.75 -22.04 -7.57
C GLY A 100 1.37 -22.69 -7.55
N TYR A 101 0.31 -21.88 -7.58
CA TYR A 101 -1.07 -22.39 -7.63
C TYR A 101 -1.32 -23.29 -8.84
N MET A 102 -0.84 -22.91 -10.03
CA MET A 102 -1.00 -23.72 -11.23
C MET A 102 -0.27 -25.07 -11.15
N THR A 103 0.87 -25.11 -10.46
CA THR A 103 1.64 -26.34 -10.23
C THR A 103 0.92 -27.28 -9.27
N GLU A 104 0.36 -26.74 -8.18
CA GLU A 104 -0.45 -27.52 -7.23
C GLU A 104 -1.68 -28.12 -7.91
N ILE A 105 -2.42 -27.31 -8.67
CA ILE A 105 -3.60 -27.74 -9.42
C ILE A 105 -3.24 -28.88 -10.39
N LYS A 106 -2.18 -28.72 -11.19
CA LYS A 106 -1.69 -29.77 -12.11
C LYS A 106 -1.32 -31.06 -11.37
N THR A 107 -0.70 -30.93 -10.20
CA THR A 107 -0.30 -32.08 -9.37
C THR A 107 -1.53 -32.84 -8.88
N ILE A 108 -2.56 -32.14 -8.39
CA ILE A 108 -3.82 -32.73 -7.93
C ILE A 108 -4.53 -33.45 -9.09
N TYR A 109 -4.66 -32.80 -10.25
CA TYR A 109 -5.27 -33.44 -11.43
C TYR A 109 -4.52 -34.71 -11.84
N GLY A 110 -3.19 -34.68 -11.87
CA GLY A 110 -2.38 -35.86 -12.18
C GLY A 110 -2.56 -37.00 -11.18
N GLN A 111 -2.73 -36.70 -9.90
CA GLN A 111 -3.05 -37.70 -8.87
C GLN A 111 -4.46 -38.27 -9.05
N LEU A 112 -5.46 -37.43 -9.31
CA LEU A 112 -6.84 -37.87 -9.55
C LEU A 112 -6.97 -38.75 -10.78
N GLN A 113 -6.32 -38.39 -11.90
CA GLN A 113 -6.27 -39.22 -13.10
C GLN A 113 -5.71 -40.62 -12.81
N LYS A 114 -4.66 -40.71 -11.97
CA LYS A 114 -4.08 -42.00 -11.55
C LYS A 114 -5.05 -42.83 -10.70
N ILE A 115 -5.77 -42.19 -9.76
CA ILE A 115 -6.72 -42.87 -8.88
C ILE A 115 -7.95 -43.36 -9.67
N LEU A 116 -8.48 -42.52 -10.55
CA LEU A 116 -9.72 -42.77 -11.26
C LEU A 116 -9.54 -43.58 -12.56
N GLY A 117 -8.29 -43.72 -13.04
CA GLY A 117 -7.99 -44.46 -14.28
C GLY A 117 -8.58 -43.82 -15.55
N VAL A 118 -9.07 -42.59 -15.45
CA VAL A 118 -9.63 -41.81 -16.56
C VAL A 118 -8.85 -40.51 -16.72
N LYS A 119 -8.73 -40.06 -17.97
CA LYS A 119 -8.08 -38.79 -18.29
C LYS A 119 -9.07 -37.66 -17.99
N ILE A 120 -8.64 -36.70 -17.18
CA ILE A 120 -9.40 -35.54 -16.71
C ILE A 120 -8.81 -34.29 -17.33
#